data_AF-A0A2G5TY72-F1
#
_entry.id   AF-A0A2G5TY72-F1
#
_cell.length_a   1.000
_cell.length_b   1.000
_cell.length_c   1.000
_cell.angle_alpha   90.00
_cell.angle_beta   90.00
_cell.angle_gamma   90.00
#
_symmetry.space_group_name_H-M   'P 1'
#
loop_
_entity.id
_entity.type
_entity.pdbx_description
1 polymer ?
#
loop_
_entity_poly.entity_id
_entity_poly.type
_entity_poly.pdbx_seq_one_letter_code
_entity_poly.pdbx_strand_id
1 'polypeptide(L)'
;MNPSQSSLSLFLLLLILMITVSNYFMANRTDRQLLQARHEIQEVSNGRVQQANYHMEQGPREPENQEEPSHINVLKYYSAQAQRDLLEAAGREISQEFYQKVLPEAVCIDKMRVGENLEGGKYVCKPEAVNQQDCTIMSLGLNNRIVFDEHMSKVTGGKCTILGADSTEQSAETKSKYAAINGQLFVGKIPETLGLPDILKKSGKSKVDFLKIDIEGGEHAGLEPLIKEHSVCQIFIEIHGSPLSHFEVLQKMAKYNFRVFNVDPSYKCVTCCEYSLINENCMEQYGVVPLGTTIPKPDM
;
A
#
# COMPACT_ATOMS: atom_id res chain seq x y z
N MET A 1 56.91 26.37 13.26
CA MET A 1 55.65 25.61 13.27
C MET A 1 54.71 26.27 12.28
N ASN A 2 54.31 25.57 11.22
CA ASN A 2 53.52 26.16 10.13
C ASN A 2 52.05 26.30 10.54
N PRO A 3 51.48 27.52 10.56
CA PRO A 3 50.10 27.75 10.99
C PRO A 3 49.05 27.04 10.11
N SER A 4 49.40 26.70 8.86
CA SER A 4 48.52 26.00 7.91
C SER A 4 48.23 24.53 8.27
N GLN A 5 49.14 23.83 8.96
CA GLN A 5 48.94 22.44 9.37
C GLN A 5 47.97 22.30 10.56
N SER A 6 47.95 23.28 11.46
CA SER A 6 47.07 23.29 12.63
C SER A 6 45.60 23.50 12.26
N SER A 7 45.34 24.38 11.29
CA SER A 7 43.99 24.68 10.78
C SER A 7 43.36 23.48 10.06
N LEU A 8 44.16 22.78 9.23
CA LEU A 8 43.70 21.59 8.50
C LEU A 8 43.35 20.43 9.46
N SER A 9 44.14 20.26 10.53
CA SER A 9 43.90 19.22 11.53
C SER A 9 42.64 19.48 12.35
N LEU A 10 42.37 20.72 12.74
CA LEU A 10 41.16 21.11 13.45
C LEU A 10 39.90 20.95 12.58
N PHE A 11 39.99 21.31 11.29
CA PHE A 11 38.90 21.14 10.34
C PHE A 11 38.55 19.66 10.13
N LEU A 12 39.56 18.79 10.02
CA LEU A 12 39.34 17.35 9.86
C LEU A 12 38.66 16.74 11.10
N LEU A 13 39.06 17.16 12.30
CA LEU A 13 38.44 16.71 13.56
C LEU A 13 36.97 17.15 13.65
N LEU A 14 36.65 18.39 13.26
CA LEU A 14 35.27 18.87 13.21
C LEU A 14 34.43 18.11 12.18
N LEU A 15 34.99 17.78 11.01
CA LEU A 15 34.31 16.99 9.99
C LEU A 15 33.98 15.58 10.49
N ILE A 16 34.95 14.91 11.13
CA ILE A 16 34.75 13.57 11.73
C ILE A 16 33.69 13.63 12.84
N LEU A 17 33.71 14.67 13.67
CA LEU A 17 32.70 14.86 14.72
C LEU A 17 31.30 15.03 14.11
N MET A 18 31.16 15.83 13.05
CA MET A 18 29.87 16.02 12.38
C MET A 18 29.36 14.72 11.74
N ILE A 19 30.23 13.94 11.10
CA ILE A 19 29.87 12.63 10.52
C ILE A 19 29.45 11.64 11.60
N THR A 20 30.22 11.54 12.69
CA THR A 20 29.93 10.60 13.79
C THR A 20 28.64 10.96 14.53
N VAL A 21 28.41 12.24 14.79
CA VAL A 21 27.15 12.73 15.40
C VAL A 21 25.96 12.49 14.47
N SER A 22 26.10 12.77 13.16
CA SER A 22 25.05 12.51 12.17
C SER A 22 24.72 11.01 12.06
N ASN A 23 25.74 10.15 12.03
CA ASN A 23 25.57 8.70 12.04
C ASN A 23 24.91 8.19 13.33
N TYR A 24 25.28 8.75 14.50
CA TYR A 24 24.67 8.42 15.78
C TYR A 24 23.18 8.79 15.81
N PHE A 25 22.82 9.99 15.33
CA PHE A 25 21.41 10.40 15.25
C PHE A 25 20.61 9.55 14.26
N MET A 26 21.20 9.17 13.11
CA MET A 26 20.57 8.26 12.15
C MET A 26 20.34 6.87 12.76
N ALA A 27 21.36 6.26 13.37
CA ALA A 27 21.22 4.95 14.01
C ALA A 27 20.14 4.96 15.11
N ASN A 28 20.13 5.98 15.97
CA ASN A 28 19.14 6.13 17.04
C ASN A 28 17.71 6.42 16.53
N ARG A 29 17.58 6.98 15.32
CA ARG A 29 16.26 7.12 14.66
C ARG A 29 15.77 5.78 14.14
N THR A 30 16.63 5.02 13.48
CA THR A 30 16.32 3.67 12.98
C THR A 30 15.97 2.71 14.12
N ASP A 31 16.72 2.76 15.23
CA ASP A 31 16.45 1.92 16.41
C ASP A 31 15.09 2.24 17.02
N ARG A 32 14.72 3.52 17.11
CA ARG A 32 13.39 3.92 17.60
C ARG A 32 12.26 3.48 16.66
N GLN A 33 12.44 3.62 15.35
CA GLN A 33 11.47 3.12 14.36
C GLN A 33 11.37 1.59 14.44
N LEU A 34 12.47 0.86 14.64
CA LEU A 34 12.47 -0.59 14.81
C LEU A 34 11.81 -1.03 16.13
N LEU A 35 11.99 -0.28 17.22
CA LEU A 35 11.30 -0.51 18.49
C LEU A 35 9.79 -0.29 18.35
N GLN A 36 9.38 0.78 17.65
CA GLN A 36 7.97 1.05 17.37
C GLN A 36 7.38 -0.01 16.43
N ALA A 37 8.11 -0.41 15.39
CA ALA A 37 7.78 -1.55 14.52
C ALA A 37 7.50 -2.81 15.33
N ARG A 38 8.44 -3.15 16.21
CA ARG A 38 8.34 -4.32 17.07
C ARG A 38 7.14 -4.21 18.00
N HIS A 39 6.86 -3.04 18.55
CA HIS A 39 5.69 -2.82 19.39
C HIS A 39 4.39 -3.00 18.61
N GLU A 40 4.23 -2.37 17.44
CA GLU A 40 3.04 -2.50 16.60
C GLU A 40 2.85 -3.94 16.10
N ILE A 41 3.93 -4.59 15.66
CA ILE A 41 3.91 -6.00 15.28
C ILE A 41 3.56 -6.88 16.47
N GLN A 42 4.11 -6.59 17.65
CA GLN A 42 3.84 -7.35 18.87
C GLN A 42 2.42 -7.12 19.37
N GLU A 43 1.86 -5.92 19.29
CA GLU A 43 0.46 -5.64 19.61
C GLU A 43 -0.49 -6.34 18.64
N VAL A 44 -0.23 -6.26 17.33
CA VAL A 44 -1.02 -6.97 16.32
C VAL A 44 -0.89 -8.48 16.51
N SER A 45 0.32 -9.00 16.72
CA SER A 45 0.58 -10.43 16.92
C SER A 45 -0.06 -10.94 18.22
N ASN A 46 0.11 -10.23 19.34
CA ASN A 46 -0.47 -10.60 20.63
C ASN A 46 -2.01 -10.53 20.58
N GLY A 47 -2.59 -9.51 19.94
CA GLY A 47 -4.03 -9.42 19.71
C GLY A 47 -4.54 -10.63 18.90
N ARG A 48 -3.83 -11.01 17.84
CA ARG A 48 -4.16 -12.20 17.03
C ARG A 48 -4.03 -13.51 17.81
N VAL A 49 -2.97 -13.67 18.61
CA VAL A 49 -2.75 -14.85 19.46
C VAL A 49 -3.84 -14.95 20.52
N GLN A 50 -4.19 -13.85 21.18
CA GLN A 50 -5.25 -13.81 22.19
C GLN A 50 -6.61 -14.16 21.58
N GLN A 51 -6.93 -13.61 20.41
CA GLN A 51 -8.15 -13.93 19.69
C GLN A 51 -8.17 -15.39 19.21
N ALA A 52 -7.05 -15.91 18.70
CA ALA A 52 -6.92 -17.31 18.30
C ALA A 52 -7.12 -18.25 19.48
N ASN A 53 -6.47 -17.99 20.62
CA ASN A 53 -6.60 -18.78 21.84
C ASN A 53 -8.06 -18.79 22.34
N TYR A 54 -8.73 -17.63 22.35
CA TYR A 54 -10.15 -17.54 22.70
C TYR A 54 -11.03 -18.41 21.80
N HIS A 55 -10.78 -18.44 20.49
CA HIS A 55 -11.54 -19.28 19.56
C HIS A 55 -11.20 -20.77 19.68
N MET A 56 -9.94 -21.14 19.91
CA MET A 56 -9.54 -22.53 20.14
C MET A 56 -10.15 -23.09 21.43
N GLU A 57 -10.31 -22.27 22.48
CA GLU A 57 -10.93 -22.68 23.74
C GLU A 57 -12.44 -22.95 23.62
N GLN A 58 -13.12 -22.41 22.60
CA GLN A 58 -14.56 -22.58 22.35
C GLN A 58 -14.91 -23.69 21.35
N GLY A 59 -13.92 -24.35 20.74
CA GLY A 59 -14.13 -25.50 19.84
C GLY A 59 -14.37 -26.84 20.56
N PRO A 60 -14.83 -27.89 19.85
CA PRO A 60 -14.99 -29.22 20.45
C PRO A 60 -13.64 -29.74 20.95
N ARG A 61 -13.52 -30.06 22.25
CA ARG A 61 -12.32 -30.68 22.83
C ARG A 61 -12.21 -32.13 22.40
N GLU A 62 -11.28 -32.44 21.50
CA GLU A 62 -10.72 -33.79 21.43
C GLU A 62 -9.69 -33.99 22.56
N PRO A 63 -9.58 -35.20 23.13
CA PRO A 63 -8.79 -35.42 24.34
C PRO A 63 -7.29 -35.44 24.05
N GLU A 64 -6.63 -34.38 24.53
CA GLU A 64 -5.41 -34.35 25.33
C GLU A 64 -4.23 -35.27 24.94
N ASN A 65 -3.36 -34.71 24.09
CA ASN A 65 -1.90 -34.76 24.24
C ASN A 65 -1.38 -33.39 23.80
N GLN A 66 -1.44 -32.39 24.70
CA GLN A 66 -1.11 -31.01 24.38
C GLN A 66 0.37 -30.72 24.62
N GLU A 67 1.18 -30.82 23.58
CA GLU A 67 2.28 -29.85 23.42
C GLU A 67 1.63 -28.46 23.28
N GLU A 68 2.13 -27.44 24.00
CA GLU A 68 1.72 -26.06 23.74
C GLU A 68 1.88 -25.78 22.24
N PRO A 69 0.83 -25.34 21.53
CA PRO A 69 0.94 -25.08 20.11
C PRO A 69 1.96 -23.97 19.89
N SER A 70 3.03 -24.28 19.15
CA SER A 70 4.03 -23.30 18.76
C SER A 70 3.37 -22.04 18.17
N HIS A 71 3.97 -20.86 18.38
CA HIS A 71 3.47 -19.59 17.81
C HIS A 71 3.14 -19.69 16.31
N ILE A 72 3.88 -20.52 15.55
CA ILE A 72 3.64 -20.77 14.12
C ILE A 72 2.28 -21.47 13.89
N ASN A 73 1.92 -22.44 14.72
CA ASN A 73 0.65 -23.16 14.61
C ASN A 73 -0.54 -22.26 14.94
N VAL A 74 -0.39 -21.38 15.94
CA VAL A 74 -1.41 -20.38 16.31
C VAL A 74 -1.63 -19.37 15.17
N LEU A 75 -0.57 -18.86 14.55
CA LEU A 75 -0.66 -17.94 13.43
C LEU A 75 -1.32 -18.58 12.20
N LYS A 76 -0.99 -19.84 11.89
CA LYS A 76 -1.64 -20.60 10.81
C LYS A 76 -3.13 -20.80 11.07
N TYR A 77 -3.49 -21.18 12.30
CA TYR A 77 -4.89 -21.34 12.71
C TYR A 77 -5.65 -20.01 12.58
N TYR A 78 -5.07 -18.92 13.06
CA TYR A 78 -5.66 -17.58 12.95
C TYR A 78 -5.90 -17.18 11.49
N SER A 79 -4.90 -17.37 10.61
CA SER A 79 -5.05 -17.08 9.18
C SER A 79 -6.18 -17.90 8.55
N ALA A 80 -6.27 -19.20 8.87
CA ALA A 80 -7.34 -20.06 8.35
C ALA A 80 -8.72 -19.66 8.88
N GLN A 81 -8.82 -19.23 10.14
CA GLN A 81 -10.08 -18.71 10.69
C GLN A 81 -10.46 -17.38 10.02
N ALA A 82 -9.51 -16.45 9.87
CA ALA A 82 -9.75 -15.17 9.21
C ALA A 82 -10.22 -15.36 7.75
N GLN A 83 -9.66 -16.34 7.02
CA GLN A 83 -10.13 -16.68 5.68
C GLN A 83 -11.58 -17.18 5.66
N ARG A 84 -11.97 -18.04 6.62
CA ARG A 84 -13.35 -18.51 6.75
C ARG A 84 -14.32 -17.38 7.06
N ASP A 85 -13.97 -16.55 8.05
CA ASP A 85 -14.77 -15.39 8.45
C ASP A 85 -14.96 -14.40 7.28
N LEU A 86 -13.90 -14.15 6.52
CA LEU A 86 -13.93 -13.26 5.37
C LEU A 86 -14.83 -13.82 4.25
N LEU A 87 -14.70 -15.12 3.94
CA LEU A 87 -15.53 -15.79 2.94
C LEU A 87 -17.00 -15.80 3.35
N GLU A 88 -17.29 -16.07 4.62
CA GLU A 88 -18.66 -16.02 5.15
C GLU A 88 -19.23 -14.60 5.03
N ALA A 89 -18.45 -13.58 5.40
CA ALA A 89 -18.88 -12.19 5.26
C ALA A 89 -19.04 -11.76 3.79
N ALA A 90 -18.26 -12.33 2.86
CA ALA A 90 -18.41 -12.06 1.42
C ALA A 90 -19.74 -12.61 0.87
N GLY A 91 -20.22 -13.74 1.42
CA GLY A 91 -21.52 -14.32 1.09
C GLY A 91 -22.71 -13.63 1.74
N ARG A 92 -22.46 -12.67 2.65
CA ARG A 92 -23.49 -11.83 3.26
C ARG A 92 -23.52 -10.50 2.53
N GLU A 93 -24.70 -10.00 2.19
CA GLU A 93 -24.88 -8.69 1.52
C GLU A 93 -24.78 -7.51 2.51
N ILE A 94 -23.85 -7.59 3.48
CA ILE A 94 -23.64 -6.57 4.53
C ILE A 94 -22.20 -6.04 4.43
N SER A 95 -22.03 -4.96 3.68
CA SER A 95 -20.73 -4.35 3.37
C SER A 95 -19.86 -4.04 4.60
N GLN A 96 -20.44 -3.48 5.65
CA GLN A 96 -19.69 -3.09 6.84
C GLN A 96 -19.12 -4.30 7.59
N GLU A 97 -19.86 -5.42 7.65
CA GLU A 97 -19.35 -6.67 8.23
C GLU A 97 -18.17 -7.19 7.41
N PHE A 98 -18.30 -7.19 6.08
CA PHE A 98 -17.22 -7.61 5.19
C PHE A 98 -15.96 -6.75 5.36
N TYR A 99 -16.08 -5.43 5.38
CA TYR A 99 -14.92 -4.53 5.53
C TYR A 99 -14.18 -4.76 6.85
N GLN A 100 -14.90 -5.03 7.93
CA GLN A 100 -14.30 -5.34 9.24
C GLN A 100 -13.57 -6.69 9.27
N LYS A 101 -13.92 -7.62 8.36
CA LYS A 101 -13.24 -8.91 8.21
C LYS A 101 -12.03 -8.87 7.29
N VAL A 102 -11.84 -7.82 6.49
CA VAL A 102 -10.61 -7.61 5.73
C VAL A 102 -9.52 -7.14 6.70
N LEU A 103 -8.60 -8.04 7.04
CA LEU A 103 -7.49 -7.72 7.93
C LEU A 103 -6.24 -7.28 7.15
N PRO A 104 -5.43 -6.36 7.69
CA PRO A 104 -4.10 -6.10 7.16
C PRO A 104 -3.22 -7.37 7.14
N GLU A 105 -2.60 -7.64 6.01
CA GLU A 105 -1.65 -8.74 5.77
C GLU A 105 -0.20 -8.26 5.75
N ALA A 106 0.01 -6.95 5.95
CA ALA A 106 1.30 -6.30 6.06
C ALA A 106 1.21 -5.05 6.94
N VAL A 107 2.32 -4.68 7.59
CA VAL A 107 2.47 -3.46 8.39
C VAL A 107 3.39 -2.49 7.67
N CYS A 108 2.91 -1.28 7.44
CA CYS A 108 3.74 -0.15 7.07
C CYS A 108 3.73 0.89 8.20
N ILE A 109 4.88 1.05 8.85
CA ILE A 109 5.06 1.97 9.98
C ILE A 109 5.16 3.41 9.48
N ASP A 110 5.93 3.62 8.40
CA ASP A 110 6.11 4.92 7.77
C ASP A 110 5.01 5.20 6.73
N LYS A 111 3.75 4.83 7.01
CA LYS A 111 2.61 5.18 6.16
C LYS A 111 2.11 6.58 6.46
N MET A 112 1.70 7.30 5.42
CA MET A 112 1.13 8.64 5.54
C MET A 112 -0.11 8.80 4.68
N ARG A 113 -1.00 9.71 5.09
CA ARG A 113 -2.14 10.13 4.26
C ARG A 113 -1.64 11.10 3.18
N VAL A 114 -1.87 10.77 1.92
CA VAL A 114 -1.55 11.62 0.76
C VAL A 114 -2.84 12.01 0.04
N GLY A 115 -2.91 13.24 -0.49
CA GLY A 115 -4.16 13.84 -0.98
C GLY A 115 -4.89 14.61 0.12
N GLU A 116 -6.23 14.64 0.05
CA GLU A 116 -7.06 15.38 1.00
C GLU A 116 -7.17 14.67 2.37
N ASN A 117 -7.49 15.43 3.41
CA ASN A 117 -7.63 14.91 4.78
C ASN A 117 -8.92 14.11 5.01
N LEU A 118 -9.86 14.09 4.07
CA LEU A 118 -11.14 13.39 4.22
C LEU A 118 -11.42 12.48 3.03
N GLU A 119 -11.83 13.01 1.89
CA GLU A 119 -12.25 12.23 0.73
C GLU A 119 -11.16 12.22 -0.35
N GLY A 120 -10.91 11.08 -0.99
CA GLY A 120 -9.94 10.98 -2.08
C GLY A 120 -8.46 10.97 -1.66
N GLY A 121 -8.16 11.17 -0.37
CA GLY A 121 -6.82 10.95 0.18
C GLY A 121 -6.56 9.47 0.47
N LYS A 122 -5.40 8.95 0.09
CA LYS A 122 -5.02 7.53 0.23
C LYS A 122 -3.89 7.35 1.25
N TYR A 123 -3.83 6.19 1.90
CA TYR A 123 -2.70 5.82 2.77
C TYR A 123 -1.56 5.22 1.94
N VAL A 124 -0.44 5.93 1.86
CA VAL A 124 0.73 5.57 1.06
C VAL A 124 1.87 5.16 1.98
N CYS A 125 2.53 4.04 1.68
CA CYS A 125 3.66 3.57 2.47
C CYS A 125 4.97 4.20 1.97
N LYS A 126 5.66 4.95 2.84
CA LYS A 126 7.02 5.47 2.63
C LYS A 126 7.27 6.04 1.22
N PRO A 127 6.47 7.03 0.77
CA PRO A 127 6.49 7.49 -0.62
C PRO A 127 7.86 8.00 -1.09
N GLU A 128 8.69 8.49 -0.18
CA GLU A 128 10.04 8.99 -0.45
C GLU A 128 11.05 7.88 -0.83
N ALA A 129 10.73 6.60 -0.58
CA ALA A 129 11.60 5.47 -0.88
C ALA A 129 11.58 5.01 -2.35
N VAL A 130 10.90 5.76 -3.23
CA VAL A 130 10.97 5.53 -4.68
C VAL A 130 12.39 5.67 -5.23
N ASN A 131 12.64 4.96 -6.33
CA ASN A 131 13.83 5.21 -7.13
C ASN A 131 13.76 6.63 -7.73
N GLN A 132 14.65 7.50 -7.26
CA GLN A 132 14.68 8.92 -7.60
C GLN A 132 15.07 9.21 -9.06
N GLN A 133 15.56 8.22 -9.80
CA GLN A 133 15.94 8.33 -11.21
C GLN A 133 14.87 7.78 -12.14
N ASP A 134 14.11 6.78 -11.70
CA ASP A 134 13.07 6.14 -12.49
C ASP A 134 11.94 5.64 -11.58
N CYS A 135 10.95 6.51 -11.40
CA CYS A 135 9.70 6.21 -10.72
C CYS A 135 8.48 6.69 -11.52
N THR A 136 7.38 5.95 -11.39
CA THR A 136 6.13 6.20 -12.09
C THR A 136 4.95 6.18 -11.11
N ILE A 137 4.17 7.25 -11.10
CA ILE A 137 2.87 7.32 -10.42
C ILE A 137 1.80 7.22 -11.50
N MET A 138 0.79 6.37 -11.29
CA MET A 138 -0.38 6.30 -12.16
C MET A 138 -1.63 6.58 -11.33
N SER A 139 -2.45 7.54 -11.78
CA SER A 139 -3.63 8.02 -11.07
C SER A 139 -4.83 8.03 -12.01
N LEU A 140 -5.82 7.22 -11.68
CA LEU A 140 -6.98 6.96 -12.53
C LEU A 140 -8.24 7.58 -11.91
N GLY A 141 -9.12 8.08 -12.77
CA GLY A 141 -10.36 8.77 -12.41
C GLY A 141 -10.10 10.13 -11.79
N LEU A 142 -9.44 10.99 -12.56
CA LEU A 142 -9.05 12.32 -12.07
C LEU A 142 -10.25 13.23 -11.84
N ASN A 143 -11.21 13.29 -12.76
CA ASN A 143 -12.35 14.22 -12.73
C ASN A 143 -12.00 15.65 -12.26
N ASN A 144 -10.90 16.22 -12.78
CA ASN A 144 -10.29 17.50 -12.39
C ASN A 144 -9.80 17.62 -10.94
N ARG A 145 -9.76 16.53 -10.17
CA ARG A 145 -9.25 16.45 -8.81
C ARG A 145 -7.86 15.80 -8.78
N ILE A 146 -6.83 16.64 -8.71
CA ILE A 146 -5.42 16.23 -8.77
C ILE A 146 -4.64 16.49 -7.48
N VAL A 147 -5.34 16.69 -6.36
CA VAL A 147 -4.70 17.00 -5.06
C VAL A 147 -3.80 15.85 -4.60
N PHE A 148 -4.21 14.61 -4.84
CA PHE A 148 -3.38 13.44 -4.58
C PHE A 148 -2.09 13.48 -5.39
N ASP A 149 -2.18 13.78 -6.69
CA ASP A 149 -1.07 13.82 -7.64
C ASP A 149 -0.06 14.92 -7.31
N GLU A 150 -0.54 16.12 -7.00
CA GLU A 150 0.30 17.25 -6.56
C GLU A 150 1.01 16.91 -5.25
N HIS A 151 0.31 16.29 -4.30
CA HIS A 151 0.89 15.88 -3.02
C HIS A 151 1.92 14.76 -3.24
N MET A 152 1.62 13.74 -4.05
CA MET A 152 2.56 12.67 -4.42
C MET A 152 3.81 13.23 -5.11
N SER A 153 3.66 14.17 -6.04
CA SER A 153 4.79 14.86 -6.67
C SER A 153 5.70 15.49 -5.61
N LYS A 154 5.12 16.20 -4.63
CA LYS A 154 5.88 16.83 -3.54
C LYS A 154 6.61 15.81 -2.67
N VAL A 155 5.95 14.76 -2.19
CA VAL A 155 6.57 13.80 -1.24
C VAL A 155 7.58 12.87 -1.91
N THR A 156 7.49 12.68 -3.22
CA THR A 156 8.48 11.93 -4.01
C THR A 156 9.64 12.80 -4.52
N GLY A 157 9.64 14.10 -4.22
CA GLY A 157 10.68 15.05 -4.62
C GLY A 157 10.56 15.58 -6.06
N GLY A 158 9.40 15.41 -6.69
CA GLY A 158 9.05 15.99 -8.00
C GLY A 158 9.70 15.31 -9.20
N LYS A 159 10.28 14.11 -9.01
CA LYS A 159 11.06 13.42 -10.05
C LYS A 159 10.29 12.31 -10.77
N CYS A 160 9.25 11.76 -10.16
CA CYS A 160 8.47 10.71 -10.79
C CYS A 160 7.72 11.25 -12.00
N THR A 161 7.54 10.41 -13.00
CA THR A 161 6.59 10.68 -14.08
C THR A 161 5.19 10.35 -13.56
N ILE A 162 4.25 11.27 -13.73
CA ILE A 162 2.87 11.08 -13.27
C ILE A 162 1.97 10.83 -14.48
N LEU A 163 1.28 9.71 -14.50
CA LEU A 163 0.40 9.28 -15.59
C LEU A 163 -1.04 9.38 -15.10
N GLY A 164 -1.77 10.38 -15.60
CA GLY A 164 -3.15 10.65 -15.21
C GLY A 164 -4.12 10.19 -16.28
N ALA A 165 -5.22 9.54 -15.90
CA ALA A 165 -6.24 9.14 -16.84
C ALA A 165 -7.65 9.39 -16.33
N ASP A 166 -8.54 9.76 -17.23
CA ASP A 166 -9.97 9.91 -16.97
C ASP A 166 -10.78 9.57 -18.23
N SER A 167 -12.05 9.22 -18.04
CA SER A 167 -12.99 8.99 -19.15
C SER A 167 -13.25 10.25 -19.99
N THR A 168 -13.02 11.44 -19.41
CA THR A 168 -13.28 12.74 -20.01
C THR A 168 -12.03 13.62 -20.06
N GLU A 169 -12.01 14.55 -21.02
CA GLU A 169 -10.94 15.53 -21.14
C GLU A 169 -10.90 16.46 -19.91
N GLN A 170 -9.70 16.69 -19.38
CA GLN A 170 -9.50 17.55 -18.22
C GLN A 170 -9.57 19.05 -18.59
N SER A 171 -9.89 19.90 -17.63
CA SER A 171 -9.93 21.35 -17.81
C SER A 171 -8.54 21.93 -18.16
N ALA A 172 -8.50 23.12 -18.77
CA ALA A 172 -7.25 23.79 -19.09
C ALA A 172 -6.37 24.05 -17.84
N GLU A 173 -7.01 24.37 -16.71
CA GLU A 173 -6.31 24.54 -15.43
C GLU A 173 -5.65 23.24 -14.99
N THR A 174 -6.42 22.14 -14.99
CA THR A 174 -5.91 20.81 -14.62
C THR A 174 -4.75 20.40 -15.52
N LYS A 175 -4.86 20.58 -16.85
CA LYS A 175 -3.76 20.28 -17.79
C LYS A 175 -2.50 21.07 -17.46
N SER A 176 -2.63 22.36 -17.16
CA SER A 176 -1.50 23.21 -16.81
C SER A 176 -0.83 22.77 -15.50
N LYS A 177 -1.61 22.43 -14.48
CA LYS A 177 -1.09 21.92 -13.20
C LYS A 177 -0.40 20.57 -13.37
N TYR A 178 -0.99 19.66 -14.17
CA TYR A 178 -0.43 18.35 -14.44
C TYR A 178 0.92 18.43 -15.16
N ALA A 179 1.03 19.32 -16.16
CA ALA A 179 2.30 19.58 -16.84
C ALA A 179 3.39 20.09 -15.87
N ALA A 180 3.02 20.90 -14.87
CA ALA A 180 3.94 21.45 -13.89
C ALA A 180 4.52 20.40 -12.92
N ILE A 181 3.86 19.25 -12.76
CA ILE A 181 4.28 18.16 -11.86
C ILE A 181 4.86 16.95 -12.61
N ASN A 182 5.42 17.16 -13.82
CA ASN A 182 5.96 16.11 -14.69
C ASN A 182 4.89 15.07 -15.09
N GLY A 183 3.66 15.56 -15.32
CA GLY A 183 2.49 14.75 -15.59
C GLY A 183 2.16 14.62 -17.08
N GLN A 184 1.60 13.47 -17.46
CA GLN A 184 1.01 13.18 -18.77
C GLN A 184 -0.44 12.76 -18.58
N LEU A 185 -1.34 13.30 -19.41
CA LEU A 185 -2.77 13.02 -19.33
C LEU A 185 -3.23 12.13 -20.49
N PHE A 186 -4.11 11.19 -20.16
CA PHE A 186 -4.74 10.25 -21.09
C PHE A 186 -6.26 10.34 -20.94
N VAL A 187 -6.97 10.18 -22.06
CA VAL A 187 -8.43 10.20 -22.08
C VAL A 187 -8.95 8.89 -22.62
N GLY A 188 -9.88 8.28 -21.88
CA GLY A 188 -10.58 7.07 -22.27
C GLY A 188 -11.15 6.34 -21.06
N LYS A 189 -12.22 5.60 -21.28
CA LYS A 189 -12.90 4.82 -20.26
C LYS A 189 -12.13 3.52 -20.06
N ILE A 190 -11.77 3.21 -18.82
CA ILE A 190 -11.03 2.00 -18.47
C ILE A 190 -12.04 0.90 -18.08
N PRO A 191 -11.90 -0.34 -18.57
CA PRO A 191 -10.96 -0.83 -19.58
C PRO A 191 -11.43 -0.68 -21.04
N GLU A 192 -12.62 -0.12 -21.28
CA GLU A 192 -13.32 -0.17 -22.58
C GLU A 192 -12.55 0.48 -23.76
N THR A 193 -12.11 1.72 -23.60
CA THR A 193 -11.43 2.50 -24.65
C THR A 193 -9.98 2.83 -24.31
N LEU A 194 -9.55 2.57 -23.08
CA LEU A 194 -8.18 2.76 -22.62
C LEU A 194 -7.75 1.63 -21.69
N GLY A 195 -6.81 0.79 -22.14
CA GLY A 195 -6.17 -0.21 -21.29
C GLY A 195 -5.04 0.39 -20.45
N LEU A 196 -4.90 -0.05 -19.20
CA LEU A 196 -3.80 0.39 -18.34
C LEU A 196 -2.40 0.06 -18.91
N PRO A 197 -2.15 -1.12 -19.53
CA PRO A 197 -0.89 -1.38 -20.22
C PRO A 197 -0.60 -0.40 -21.37
N ASP A 198 -1.63 0.09 -22.07
CA ASP A 198 -1.46 1.06 -23.15
C ASP A 198 -0.95 2.41 -22.65
N ILE A 199 -1.35 2.82 -21.44
CA ILE A 199 -0.87 4.05 -20.80
C ILE A 199 0.65 3.95 -20.55
N LEU A 200 1.12 2.82 -20.01
CA LEU A 200 2.56 2.57 -19.81
C LEU A 200 3.32 2.57 -21.13
N LYS A 201 2.81 1.82 -22.12
CA LYS A 201 3.42 1.74 -23.45
C LYS A 201 3.55 3.11 -24.12
N LYS A 202 2.48 3.92 -24.11
CA LYS A 202 2.47 5.26 -24.72
C LYS A 202 3.38 6.25 -24.00
N SER A 203 3.56 6.10 -22.69
CA SER A 203 4.45 6.95 -21.88
C SER A 203 5.92 6.49 -21.88
N GLY A 204 6.22 5.33 -22.49
CA GLY A 204 7.56 4.75 -22.48
C GLY A 204 7.98 4.20 -21.12
N LYS A 205 7.02 3.92 -20.23
CA LYS A 205 7.25 3.35 -18.90
C LYS A 205 7.01 1.85 -18.89
N SER A 206 7.68 1.14 -17.99
CA SER A 206 7.61 -0.32 -17.86
C SER A 206 7.16 -0.82 -16.49
N LYS A 207 7.06 0.08 -15.51
CA LYS A 207 6.66 -0.22 -14.12
C LYS A 207 5.88 0.94 -13.51
N VAL A 208 5.15 0.65 -12.43
CA VAL A 208 4.42 1.63 -11.62
C VAL A 208 4.81 1.47 -10.16
N ASP A 209 5.30 2.54 -9.52
CA ASP A 209 5.60 2.52 -8.10
C ASP A 209 4.30 2.69 -7.28
N PHE A 210 3.43 3.59 -7.74
CA PHE A 210 2.19 3.97 -7.08
C PHE A 210 1.02 4.00 -8.07
N LEU A 211 0.02 3.15 -7.85
CA LEU A 211 -1.18 3.07 -8.68
C LEU A 211 -2.42 3.46 -7.86
N LYS A 212 -2.97 4.65 -8.08
CA LYS A 212 -4.29 5.05 -7.57
C LYS A 212 -5.38 4.67 -8.58
N ILE A 213 -6.42 4.00 -8.12
CA ILE A 213 -7.57 3.57 -8.93
C ILE A 213 -8.86 3.99 -8.23
N ASP A 214 -9.66 4.76 -8.95
CA ASP A 214 -10.94 5.31 -8.49
C ASP A 214 -11.79 5.63 -9.73
N ILE A 215 -12.38 4.61 -10.36
CA ILE A 215 -12.95 4.65 -11.71
C ILE A 215 -14.36 4.03 -11.78
N GLU A 216 -15.12 4.09 -10.68
CA GLU A 216 -16.57 3.88 -10.64
C GLU A 216 -17.03 2.56 -11.28
N GLY A 217 -16.41 1.44 -10.90
CA GLY A 217 -16.72 0.08 -11.37
C GLY A 217 -15.74 -0.46 -12.41
N GLY A 218 -14.87 0.37 -12.98
CA GLY A 218 -13.80 -0.10 -13.86
C GLY A 218 -12.74 -0.97 -13.16
N GLU A 219 -12.70 -0.96 -11.82
CA GLU A 219 -11.74 -1.71 -10.99
C GLU A 219 -11.81 -3.22 -11.22
N HIS A 220 -13.02 -3.74 -11.46
CA HIS A 220 -13.30 -5.18 -11.55
C HIS A 220 -12.59 -5.87 -12.71
N ALA A 221 -12.35 -5.14 -13.80
CA ALA A 221 -11.79 -5.66 -15.05
C ALA A 221 -10.51 -4.93 -15.48
N GLY A 222 -10.33 -3.67 -15.11
CA GLY A 222 -9.21 -2.85 -15.60
C GLY A 222 -7.86 -3.19 -14.97
N LEU A 223 -7.83 -3.70 -13.73
CA LEU A 223 -6.60 -3.89 -12.97
C LEU A 223 -5.78 -5.11 -13.44
N GLU A 224 -6.40 -6.29 -13.56
CA GLU A 224 -5.68 -7.55 -13.79
C GLU A 224 -4.75 -7.55 -15.01
N PRO A 225 -5.14 -6.98 -16.18
CA PRO A 225 -4.25 -6.89 -17.34
C PRO A 225 -2.92 -6.16 -17.05
N LEU A 226 -2.93 -5.15 -16.17
CA LEU A 226 -1.71 -4.42 -15.81
C LEU A 226 -0.78 -5.25 -14.92
N ILE A 227 -1.30 -5.72 -13.79
CA ILE A 227 -0.50 -6.39 -12.74
C ILE A 227 -0.03 -7.80 -13.15
N LYS A 228 -0.64 -8.37 -14.20
CA LYS A 228 -0.19 -9.62 -14.81
C LYS A 228 1.11 -9.45 -15.60
N GLU A 229 1.30 -8.31 -16.25
CA GLU A 229 2.38 -8.12 -17.23
C GLU A 229 3.44 -7.10 -16.78
N HIS A 230 3.09 -6.21 -15.86
CA HIS A 230 3.94 -5.11 -15.43
C HIS A 230 4.13 -5.13 -13.91
N SER A 231 5.30 -4.67 -13.48
CA SER A 231 5.58 -4.51 -12.05
C SER A 231 4.80 -3.31 -11.51
N VAL A 232 4.01 -3.54 -10.47
CA VAL A 232 3.33 -2.50 -9.68
C VAL A 232 3.68 -2.70 -8.21
N CYS A 233 4.20 -1.67 -7.53
CA CYS A 233 4.61 -1.80 -6.14
C CYS A 233 3.48 -1.56 -5.13
N GLN A 234 2.79 -0.43 -5.20
CA GLN A 234 1.68 -0.12 -4.31
C GLN A 234 0.42 0.23 -5.10
N ILE A 235 -0.72 -0.26 -4.63
CA ILE A 235 -2.04 -0.02 -5.21
C ILE A 235 -2.93 0.64 -4.15
N PHE A 236 -3.57 1.73 -4.53
CA PHE A 236 -4.57 2.45 -3.74
C PHE A 236 -5.88 2.44 -4.51
N ILE A 237 -6.79 1.55 -4.14
CA ILE A 237 -7.99 1.26 -4.92
C ILE A 237 -9.24 1.52 -4.11
N GLU A 238 -10.18 2.27 -4.67
CA GLU A 238 -11.56 2.30 -4.18
C GLU A 238 -12.38 1.26 -4.93
N ILE A 239 -12.82 0.22 -4.22
CA ILE A 239 -13.66 -0.83 -4.83
C ILE A 239 -15.11 -0.47 -4.57
N HIS A 240 -15.92 -0.55 -5.63
CA HIS A 240 -17.37 -0.38 -5.62
C HIS A 240 -18.06 -1.74 -5.75
N GLY A 241 -19.10 -2.01 -4.96
CA GLY A 241 -20.03 -3.13 -5.20
C GLY A 241 -20.39 -3.95 -3.97
N SER A 242 -20.82 -5.19 -4.21
CA SER A 242 -21.18 -6.11 -3.12
C SER A 242 -19.94 -6.64 -2.40
N PRO A 243 -20.09 -7.16 -1.17
CA PRO A 243 -19.03 -7.89 -0.47
C PRO A 243 -18.32 -8.94 -1.32
N LEU A 244 -19.08 -9.70 -2.12
CA LEU A 244 -18.53 -10.68 -3.04
C LEU A 244 -17.64 -10.03 -4.12
N SER A 245 -18.08 -8.93 -4.73
CA SER A 245 -17.27 -8.22 -5.73
C SER A 245 -15.96 -7.67 -5.15
N HIS A 246 -15.99 -7.16 -3.90
CA HIS A 246 -14.77 -6.77 -3.20
C HIS A 246 -13.84 -7.95 -2.97
N PHE A 247 -14.40 -9.07 -2.49
CA PHE A 247 -13.64 -10.30 -2.27
C PHE A 247 -12.94 -10.78 -3.55
N GLU A 248 -13.64 -10.82 -4.68
CA GLU A 248 -13.08 -11.24 -5.97
C GLU A 248 -11.90 -10.36 -6.43
N VAL A 249 -12.00 -9.04 -6.29
CA VAL A 249 -10.91 -8.12 -6.64
C VAL A 249 -9.72 -8.27 -5.69
N LEU A 250 -9.97 -8.45 -4.39
CA LEU A 250 -8.93 -8.73 -3.39
C LEU A 250 -8.22 -10.06 -3.69
N GLN A 251 -8.95 -11.11 -4.07
CA GLN A 251 -8.37 -12.40 -4.49
C GLN A 251 -7.52 -12.27 -5.76
N LYS A 252 -7.96 -11.47 -6.74
CA LYS A 252 -7.15 -11.15 -7.92
C LYS A 252 -5.84 -10.49 -7.53
N MET A 253 -5.87 -9.50 -6.62
CA MET A 253 -4.63 -8.87 -6.15
C MET A 253 -3.74 -9.84 -5.35
N ALA A 254 -4.32 -10.69 -4.50
CA ALA A 254 -3.59 -11.70 -3.74
C ALA A 254 -2.90 -12.74 -4.66
N LYS A 255 -3.54 -13.13 -5.77
CA LYS A 255 -2.95 -13.99 -6.83
C LYS A 255 -1.65 -13.41 -7.38
N TYR A 256 -1.53 -12.09 -7.46
CA TYR A 256 -0.32 -11.38 -7.92
C TYR A 256 0.56 -10.87 -6.76
N ASN A 257 0.46 -11.50 -5.59
CA ASN A 257 1.30 -11.25 -4.40
C ASN A 257 1.19 -9.83 -3.83
N PHE A 258 0.02 -9.21 -3.93
CA PHE A 258 -0.28 -8.00 -3.18
C PHE A 258 -0.85 -8.35 -1.80
N ARG A 259 -0.47 -7.56 -0.80
CA ARG A 259 -0.95 -7.66 0.58
C ARG A 259 -1.57 -6.36 1.04
N VAL A 260 -2.74 -6.45 1.67
CA VAL A 260 -3.42 -5.29 2.26
C VAL A 260 -2.61 -4.76 3.45
N PHE A 261 -2.33 -3.46 3.48
CA PHE A 261 -1.75 -2.79 4.66
C PHE A 261 -2.67 -1.68 5.23
N ASN A 262 -3.74 -1.34 4.51
CA ASN A 262 -4.76 -0.39 4.97
C ASN A 262 -6.14 -0.73 4.40
N VAL A 263 -7.17 -0.56 5.22
CA VAL A 263 -8.60 -0.66 4.88
C VAL A 263 -9.26 0.61 5.38
N ASP A 264 -9.97 1.32 4.52
CA ASP A 264 -10.62 2.61 4.85
C ASP A 264 -12.02 2.65 4.22
N PRO A 265 -13.05 2.18 4.94
CA PRO A 265 -14.43 2.18 4.45
C PRO A 265 -14.91 3.61 4.15
N SER A 266 -15.56 3.79 2.99
CA SER A 266 -16.09 5.10 2.61
C SER A 266 -17.32 5.44 3.46
N TYR A 267 -17.35 6.64 4.05
CA TYR A 267 -18.51 7.10 4.80
C TYR A 267 -19.64 7.61 3.89
N LYS A 268 -19.35 7.92 2.62
CA LYS A 268 -20.33 8.43 1.63
C LYS A 268 -20.94 7.33 0.78
N CYS A 269 -20.22 6.23 0.59
CA CYS A 269 -20.69 5.08 -0.16
C CYS A 269 -20.62 3.84 0.74
N VAL A 270 -21.79 3.38 1.17
CA VAL A 270 -21.93 2.22 2.07
C VAL A 270 -21.44 0.91 1.43
N THR A 271 -21.38 0.87 0.09
CA THR A 271 -20.89 -0.25 -0.73
C THR A 271 -19.52 0.04 -1.34
N CYS A 272 -18.76 0.99 -0.79
CA CYS A 272 -17.41 1.31 -1.26
C CYS A 272 -16.41 1.26 -0.10
N CYS A 273 -15.21 0.80 -0.41
CA CYS A 273 -14.11 0.75 0.53
C CYS A 273 -12.80 0.99 -0.20
N GLU A 274 -11.95 1.81 0.40
CA GLU A 274 -10.60 2.00 -0.08
C GLU A 274 -9.66 0.97 0.55
N TYR A 275 -8.75 0.45 -0.28
CA TYR A 275 -7.69 -0.46 0.15
C TYR A 275 -6.35 0.08 -0.29
N SER A 276 -5.35 -0.08 0.56
CA SER A 276 -3.96 0.15 0.21
C SER A 276 -3.20 -1.16 0.30
N LEU A 277 -2.58 -1.55 -0.80
CA LEU A 277 -1.90 -2.82 -0.95
C LEU A 277 -0.47 -2.61 -1.41
N ILE A 278 0.40 -3.54 -1.05
CA ILE A 278 1.80 -3.56 -1.46
C ILE A 278 2.18 -4.93 -1.99
N ASN A 279 2.92 -4.96 -3.09
CA ASN A 279 3.48 -6.18 -3.65
C ASN A 279 4.61 -6.70 -2.76
N GLU A 280 4.64 -8.01 -2.51
CA GLU A 280 5.68 -8.67 -1.72
C GLU A 280 7.10 -8.33 -2.20
N ASN A 281 7.30 -8.20 -3.52
CA ASN A 281 8.60 -7.88 -4.11
C ASN A 281 9.08 -6.44 -3.82
N CYS A 282 8.20 -5.55 -3.37
CA CYS A 282 8.54 -4.17 -3.06
C CYS A 282 8.59 -3.89 -1.54
N MET A 283 8.23 -4.87 -0.69
CA MET A 283 8.15 -4.64 0.76
C MET A 283 9.45 -4.15 1.37
N GLU A 284 10.58 -4.72 0.98
CA GLU A 284 11.90 -4.29 1.46
C GLU A 284 12.18 -2.83 1.13
N GLN A 285 11.94 -2.42 -0.12
CA GLN A 285 12.15 -1.04 -0.58
C GLN A 285 11.34 -0.04 0.26
N TYR A 286 10.08 -0.38 0.56
CA TYR A 286 9.17 0.50 1.30
C TYR A 286 9.17 0.25 2.82
N GLY A 287 10.05 -0.61 3.34
CA GLY A 287 10.17 -0.90 4.77
C GLY A 287 8.93 -1.57 5.37
N VAL A 288 8.22 -2.37 4.58
CA VAL A 288 7.01 -3.08 5.00
C VAL A 288 7.35 -4.44 5.59
N VAL A 289 6.66 -4.79 6.68
CA VAL A 289 6.77 -6.09 7.33
C VAL A 289 5.55 -6.96 7.00
N PRO A 290 5.73 -8.18 6.45
CA PRO A 290 4.61 -9.07 6.17
C PRO A 290 3.98 -9.64 7.45
N LEU A 291 2.66 -9.82 7.43
CA LEU A 291 1.89 -10.56 8.44
C LEU A 291 1.36 -11.88 7.87
N GLY A 292 0.51 -12.59 8.63
CA GLY A 292 -0.23 -13.72 8.10
C GLY A 292 -1.21 -13.30 7.00
N THR A 293 -1.27 -14.09 5.93
CA THR A 293 -2.21 -13.91 4.80
C THR A 293 -3.62 -14.35 5.21
N THR A 294 -4.61 -13.49 4.98
CA THR A 294 -6.01 -13.67 5.34
C THR A 294 -6.93 -13.63 4.12
N ILE A 295 -6.46 -13.13 2.98
CA ILE A 295 -7.16 -13.21 1.69
C ILE A 295 -6.72 -14.50 1.00
N PRO A 296 -7.63 -15.45 0.73
CA PRO A 296 -7.27 -16.70 0.08
C PRO A 296 -6.92 -16.45 -1.39
N LYS A 297 -5.76 -16.95 -1.83
CA LYS A 297 -5.40 -16.97 -3.25
C LYS A 297 -6.34 -17.96 -3.97
N PRO A 298 -6.88 -17.62 -5.15
CA PRO A 298 -7.62 -18.60 -5.95
C PRO A 298 -6.69 -19.79 -6.28
N ASP A 299 -7.23 -21.00 -6.24
CA ASP A 299 -6.51 -22.20 -6.66
C ASP A 299 -6.00 -22.00 -8.11
N MET A 300 -4.71 -22.27 -8.34
CA MET A 300 -4.07 -22.15 -9.66
C MET A 300 -4.40 -23.33 -10.57
#